data_AF-A0A662YUF1-F1
#
_entry.id   AF-A0A662YUF1-F1
#
_cell.length_a   1.000
_cell.length_b   1.000
_cell.length_c   1.000
_cell.angle_alpha   90.00
_cell.angle_beta   90.00
_cell.angle_gamma   90.00
#
_symmetry.space_group_name_H-M   'P 1'
#
loop_
_entity.id
_entity.type
_entity.pdbx_description
1 polymer ?
#
loop_
_entity_poly.entity_id
_entity_poly.type
_entity_poly.pdbx_seq_one_letter_code
_entity_poly.pdbx_strand_id
1 'polypeptide(L)'
;MDISSHSLGLKFILLSFTRSHTGEWISESIESICDNYIIKKKIDYIISDNAANMRKAFTVCFPSSTESNNNISPSEDLNDTEIWEELDNDKAMDMNMSLQSNCRKRCLQCFAHTLQLVIGDGLKEARVINATMSKVSKLCTLLHTSCVFREAFEKKMWT
;
A
#
# COMPACT_ATOMS: atom_id res chain seq x y z
N MET A 1 11.86 24.76 29.45
CA MET A 1 11.30 24.51 28.12
C MET A 1 10.51 23.24 28.22
N ASP A 2 9.20 23.38 28.43
CA ASP A 2 8.29 22.26 28.63
C ASP A 2 8.11 21.50 27.32
N ILE A 3 8.67 20.29 27.26
CA ILE A 3 8.29 19.29 26.26
C ILE A 3 6.98 18.70 26.77
N SER A 4 5.89 19.46 26.60
CA SER A 4 4.55 18.95 26.83
C SER A 4 4.37 17.73 25.94
N SER A 5 4.15 16.58 26.57
CA SER A 5 3.92 15.29 25.94
C SER A 5 2.71 15.39 25.02
N HIS A 6 2.93 15.68 23.74
CA HIS A 6 1.88 15.64 22.73
C HIS A 6 1.39 14.19 22.62
N SER A 7 0.23 13.91 23.23
CA SER A 7 -0.49 12.67 23.01
C SER A 7 -0.80 12.54 21.52
N LEU A 8 -0.08 11.65 20.83
CA LEU A 8 -0.39 11.25 19.46
C LEU A 8 -1.66 10.39 19.49
N GLY A 9 -2.80 11.05 19.29
CA GLY A 9 -4.09 10.37 19.16
C GLY A 9 -4.25 9.76 17.77
N LEU A 10 -4.12 8.44 17.66
CA LEU A 10 -4.47 7.72 16.44
C LEU A 10 -5.99 7.69 16.30
N LYS A 11 -6.51 8.15 15.15
CA LYS A 11 -7.92 8.02 14.78
C LYS A 11 -8.05 7.02 13.64
N PHE A 12 -8.93 6.04 13.84
CA PHE A 12 -9.31 5.08 12.83
C PHE A 12 -10.72 5.40 12.32
N ILE A 13 -10.90 5.42 11.00
CA ILE A 13 -12.20 5.63 10.35
C ILE A 13 -12.45 4.42 9.46
N LEU A 14 -13.56 3.73 9.71
CA LEU A 14 -14.01 2.64 8.86
C LEU A 14 -14.99 3.19 7.81
N LEU A 15 -14.62 3.04 6.55
CA LEU A 15 -15.51 3.28 5.41
C LEU A 15 -16.11 1.94 4.96
N SER A 16 -17.44 1.85 4.96
CA SER A 16 -18.17 0.72 4.41
C SER A 16 -18.91 1.17 3.15
N PHE A 17 -18.76 0.41 2.08
CA PHE A 17 -19.39 0.68 0.80
C PHE A 17 -20.45 -0.40 0.53
N THR A 18 -21.68 0.03 0.28
CA THR A 18 -22.81 -0.86 -0.05
C THR A 18 -23.00 -1.06 -1.56
N ARG A 19 -22.26 -0.31 -2.37
CA ARG A 19 -22.29 -0.30 -3.83
C ARG A 19 -20.91 -0.64 -4.38
N SER A 20 -20.82 -0.82 -5.70
CA SER A 20 -19.56 -1.06 -6.40
C SER A 20 -18.49 -0.04 -6.02
N HIS A 21 -17.30 -0.52 -5.67
CA HIS A 21 -16.16 0.29 -5.23
C HIS A 21 -15.49 1.01 -6.41
N THR A 22 -16.18 1.95 -7.08
CA THR A 22 -15.60 2.73 -8.17
C THR A 22 -14.62 3.78 -7.63
N GLY A 23 -13.61 4.14 -8.42
CA GLY A 23 -12.61 5.13 -8.02
C GLY A 23 -13.23 6.50 -7.70
N GLU A 24 -14.25 6.90 -8.45
CA GLU A 24 -15.01 8.13 -8.23
C GLU A 24 -15.67 8.16 -6.84
N TRP A 25 -16.37 7.09 -6.48
CA TRP A 25 -17.06 7.00 -5.19
C TRP A 25 -16.10 6.97 -4.00
N ILE A 26 -14.97 6.26 -4.16
CA ILE A 26 -13.92 6.23 -3.14
C ILE A 26 -13.33 7.63 -2.95
N SER A 27 -13.03 8.32 -4.05
CA SER A 27 -12.54 9.70 -4.08
C SER A 27 -13.49 10.65 -3.33
N GLU A 28 -14.77 10.67 -3.70
CA GLU A 28 -15.78 11.52 -3.05
C GLU A 28 -15.92 11.24 -1.55
N SER A 29 -15.91 9.96 -1.16
CA SER A 29 -16.03 9.56 0.25
C SER A 29 -14.83 10.02 1.08
N ILE A 30 -13.62 9.90 0.53
CA ILE A 30 -12.38 10.34 1.19
C ILE A 30 -12.32 11.86 1.25
N GLU A 31 -12.74 12.55 0.19
CA GLU A 31 -12.78 14.01 0.15
C GLU A 31 -13.74 14.57 1.21
N SER A 32 -14.93 13.98 1.35
CA SER A 32 -15.87 14.33 2.40
C SER A 32 -15.28 14.17 3.80
N ILE A 33 -14.54 13.08 4.06
CA ILE A 33 -13.82 12.89 5.32
C ILE A 33 -12.76 13.97 5.50
N CYS A 34 -11.96 14.26 4.47
CA CYS A 34 -10.91 15.27 4.54
C CYS A 34 -11.46 16.66 4.90
N ASP A 35 -12.64 17.00 4.37
CA ASP A 35 -13.33 18.25 4.63
C ASP A 35 -13.96 18.25 6.04
N ASN A 36 -14.61 17.17 6.45
CA ASN A 36 -15.21 17.02 7.79
C ASN A 36 -14.19 17.17 8.93
N TYR A 37 -12.95 16.70 8.72
CA TYR A 37 -11.87 16.81 9.70
C TYR A 37 -10.92 17.99 9.46
N ILE A 38 -11.13 18.77 8.40
CA ILE A 38 -10.27 19.92 8.02
C ILE A 38 -8.78 19.48 7.91
N ILE A 39 -8.54 18.27 7.41
CA ILE A 39 -7.21 17.69 7.25
C ILE A 39 -6.69 17.79 5.82
N LYS A 40 -7.53 18.20 4.87
CA LYS A 40 -7.17 18.22 3.43
C LYS A 40 -5.87 18.98 3.12
N LYS A 41 -5.55 20.04 3.87
CA LYS A 41 -4.31 20.83 3.69
C LYS A 41 -3.11 20.31 4.50
N LYS A 42 -3.33 19.32 5.37
CA LYS A 42 -2.33 18.70 6.25
C LYS A 42 -1.88 17.32 5.76
N ILE A 43 -2.42 16.86 4.64
CA ILE A 43 -2.08 15.57 4.05
C ILE A 43 -0.91 15.80 3.10
N ASP A 44 0.25 15.25 3.44
CA ASP A 44 1.43 15.23 2.57
C ASP A 44 1.51 13.93 1.76
N TYR A 45 1.20 12.81 2.43
CA TYR A 45 1.32 11.46 1.88
C TYR A 45 0.03 10.66 2.06
N ILE A 46 -0.28 9.86 1.04
CA ILE A 46 -1.33 8.85 1.07
C ILE A 46 -0.67 7.52 0.71
N ILE A 47 -0.92 6.48 1.51
CA ILE A 47 -0.40 5.14 1.24
C ILE A 47 -1.59 4.26 0.87
N SER A 48 -1.63 3.75 -0.36
CA SER A 48 -2.70 2.86 -0.84
C SER A 48 -2.14 1.60 -1.49
N ASP A 49 -2.94 0.54 -1.57
CA ASP A 49 -2.60 -0.59 -2.44
C ASP A 49 -2.61 -0.17 -3.93
N ASN A 50 -2.18 -1.07 -4.81
CA ASN A 50 -2.09 -0.81 -6.26
C ASN A 50 -3.41 -1.15 -6.99
N ALA A 51 -4.54 -1.26 -6.27
CA ALA A 51 -5.81 -1.60 -6.88
C ALA A 51 -6.22 -0.51 -7.88
N ALA A 52 -6.77 -0.92 -9.04
CA ALA A 52 -7.11 0.00 -10.13
C ALA A 52 -8.04 1.14 -9.67
N ASN A 53 -9.04 0.82 -8.85
CA ASN A 53 -9.99 1.81 -8.33
C ASN A 53 -9.35 2.73 -7.28
N MET A 54 -8.41 2.23 -6.46
CA MET A 54 -7.68 3.06 -5.49
C MET A 54 -6.76 4.04 -6.20
N ARG A 55 -6.01 3.59 -7.21
CA ARG A 55 -5.22 4.50 -8.07
C ARG A 55 -6.09 5.58 -8.68
N LYS A 56 -7.20 5.18 -9.31
CA LYS A 56 -8.13 6.12 -9.95
C LYS A 56 -8.68 7.15 -8.95
N ALA A 57 -9.04 6.72 -7.74
CA ALA A 57 -9.55 7.61 -6.71
C ALA A 57 -8.53 8.70 -6.32
N PHE A 58 -7.27 8.31 -6.14
CA PHE A 58 -6.24 9.24 -5.69
C PHE A 58 -5.62 10.06 -6.83
N THR A 59 -5.61 9.57 -8.08
CA THR A 59 -5.21 10.38 -9.24
C THR A 59 -6.10 11.62 -9.42
N VAL A 60 -7.41 11.50 -9.17
CA VAL A 60 -8.38 12.59 -9.34
C VAL A 60 -8.29 13.62 -8.20
N CYS A 61 -8.21 13.18 -6.94
CA CYS A 61 -8.09 14.09 -5.79
C CYS A 61 -6.68 14.68 -5.61
N PHE A 62 -5.65 13.99 -6.11
CA PHE A 62 -4.25 14.27 -5.81
C PHE A 62 -3.38 14.06 -7.06
N PRO A 63 -3.46 14.98 -8.04
CA PRO A 63 -2.65 14.87 -9.25
C PRO A 63 -1.16 15.00 -8.89
N SER A 64 -0.47 13.86 -8.86
CA SER A 64 0.99 13.81 -8.91
C SER A 64 1.45 14.38 -10.25
N SER A 65 2.43 15.28 -10.23
CA SER A 65 3.05 15.91 -11.41
C SER A 65 3.61 14.95 -12.47
N THR A 66 3.57 13.65 -12.23
CA THR A 66 4.34 12.66 -12.99
C THR A 66 3.77 12.38 -14.38
N GLU A 67 2.60 12.91 -14.72
CA GLU A 67 1.98 12.80 -16.05
C GLU A 67 2.58 13.78 -17.09
N SER A 68 3.85 14.17 -16.95
CA SER A 68 4.54 15.04 -17.93
C SER A 68 6.04 14.74 -18.06
N ASN A 69 6.45 13.47 -18.19
CA ASN A 69 7.54 13.07 -19.09
C ASN A 69 7.77 11.54 -19.04
N ASN A 70 7.29 10.82 -20.06
CA ASN A 70 7.69 9.43 -20.35
C ASN A 70 9.12 9.34 -20.92
N ASN A 71 10.09 10.07 -20.35
CA ASN A 71 11.50 10.06 -20.78
C ASN A 71 12.48 10.23 -19.60
N ILE A 72 12.17 9.68 -18.42
CA ILE A 72 13.19 9.55 -17.36
C ILE A 72 13.81 8.16 -17.50
N SER A 73 15.02 8.14 -18.03
CA SER A 73 15.93 7.01 -18.05
C SER A 73 16.07 6.41 -16.64
N PRO A 74 15.88 5.10 -16.44
CA PRO A 74 16.18 4.44 -15.17
C PRO A 74 17.69 4.26 -15.07
N SER A 75 18.37 5.33 -14.70
CA SER A 75 19.76 5.30 -14.27
C SER A 75 19.91 6.25 -13.08
N GLU A 76 19.14 5.98 -12.03
CA GLU A 76 19.55 6.38 -10.68
C GLU A 76 20.26 5.15 -10.11
N ASP A 77 21.57 5.29 -9.98
CA ASP A 77 22.46 4.32 -9.38
C ASP A 77 22.00 4.07 -7.93
N LEU A 78 21.32 2.95 -7.69
CA LEU A 78 20.78 2.57 -6.37
C LEU A 78 21.89 2.19 -5.37
N ASN A 79 23.14 2.53 -5.66
CA ASN A 79 24.31 2.24 -4.84
C ASN A 79 24.82 3.47 -4.06
N ASP A 80 24.04 4.55 -3.99
CA ASP A 80 24.37 5.70 -3.15
C ASP A 80 24.28 5.30 -1.68
N THR A 81 25.46 5.08 -1.10
CA THR A 81 25.67 4.74 0.31
C THR A 81 25.33 5.95 1.21
N GLU A 82 25.16 7.13 0.61
CA GLU A 82 24.83 8.42 1.25
C GLU A 82 23.38 8.51 1.74
N ILE A 83 22.46 7.63 1.27
CA ILE A 83 21.03 7.65 1.68
C ILE A 83 20.85 7.36 3.18
N TRP A 84 21.79 6.65 3.81
CA TRP A 84 21.73 6.26 5.22
C TRP A 84 22.51 7.20 6.15
N GLU A 85 23.11 8.27 5.64
CA GLU A 85 23.83 9.23 6.48
C GLU A 85 22.86 10.14 7.23
N GLU A 86 23.17 10.41 8.51
CA GLU A 86 22.39 11.34 9.33
C GLU A 86 22.48 12.76 8.74
N LEU A 87 21.37 13.24 8.17
CA LEU A 87 21.28 14.60 7.64
C LEU A 87 21.42 15.63 8.77
N ASP A 88 22.39 16.53 8.63
CA ASP A 88 22.49 17.72 9.47
C ASP A 88 21.18 18.52 9.44
N ASN A 89 20.84 19.14 10.58
CA ASN A 89 19.55 19.81 10.80
C ASN A 89 19.25 20.90 9.75
N ASP A 90 20.29 21.58 9.25
CA ASP A 90 20.18 22.62 8.23
C ASP A 90 19.84 22.05 6.84
N LYS A 91 20.41 20.88 6.48
CA LYS A 91 20.08 20.17 5.24
C LYS A 91 18.70 19.53 5.31
N ALA A 92 18.30 19.02 6.47
CA ALA A 92 16.96 18.50 6.72
C ALA A 92 15.89 19.60 6.55
N MET A 93 16.17 20.82 7.01
CA MET A 93 15.25 21.96 6.92
C MET A 93 15.10 22.44 5.47
N ASP A 94 16.19 22.51 4.70
CA ASP A 94 16.16 22.89 3.28
C ASP A 94 15.47 21.82 2.40
N MET A 95 15.74 20.54 2.68
CA MET A 95 15.04 19.41 2.03
C MET A 95 13.54 19.43 2.34
N ASN A 96 13.17 19.67 3.60
CA ASN A 96 11.78 19.81 4.02
C ASN A 96 11.10 21.03 3.36
N MET A 97 11.81 22.15 3.18
CA MET A 97 11.29 23.35 2.53
C MET A 97 11.15 23.18 1.01
N SER A 98 12.05 22.42 0.38
CA SER A 98 11.96 21.98 -1.02
C SER A 98 10.87 20.93 -1.25
N LEU A 99 10.63 20.04 -0.27
CA LEU A 99 9.49 19.12 -0.24
C LEU A 99 8.17 19.87 -0.08
N GLN A 100 8.12 20.89 0.79
CA GLN A 100 6.95 21.74 1.02
C GLN A 100 6.61 22.63 -0.19
N SER A 101 7.59 23.22 -0.85
CA SER A 101 7.36 24.06 -2.06
C SER A 101 6.92 23.24 -3.28
N ASN A 102 7.25 21.94 -3.32
CA ASN A 102 6.82 20.99 -4.33
C ASN A 102 5.69 20.04 -3.86
N CYS A 103 5.05 20.30 -2.71
CA CYS A 103 4.09 19.38 -2.08
C CYS A 103 2.74 19.38 -2.80
N ARG A 104 2.75 18.82 -4.00
CA ARG A 104 1.59 18.16 -4.59
C ARG A 104 1.47 16.82 -3.87
N LYS A 105 0.46 16.72 -3.01
CA LYS A 105 0.07 15.55 -2.21
C LYS A 105 0.42 14.24 -2.95
N ARG A 106 1.30 13.42 -2.39
CA ARG A 106 1.83 12.24 -3.07
C ARG A 106 1.06 10.99 -2.65
N CYS A 107 0.63 10.20 -3.63
CA CYS A 107 0.11 8.86 -3.39
C CYS A 107 1.25 7.85 -3.58
N LEU A 108 1.61 7.14 -2.51
CA LEU A 108 2.61 6.09 -2.47
C LEU A 108 1.92 4.71 -2.44
N GLN A 109 2.63 3.71 -2.95
CA GLN A 109 2.18 2.33 -2.89
C GLN A 109 2.43 1.73 -1.50
N CYS A 110 1.50 0.89 -1.06
CA CYS A 110 1.62 0.13 0.17
C CYS A 110 2.73 -0.92 0.04
N PHE A 111 3.81 -0.75 0.79
CA PHE A 111 4.94 -1.68 0.83
C PHE A 111 4.50 -3.13 1.07
N ALA A 112 3.60 -3.37 2.03
CA ALA A 112 3.14 -4.71 2.35
C ALA A 112 2.41 -5.37 1.15
N HIS A 113 1.60 -4.60 0.42
CA HIS A 113 0.95 -5.09 -0.78
C HIS A 113 1.97 -5.38 -1.89
N THR A 114 2.91 -4.48 -2.12
CA THR A 114 3.98 -4.69 -3.11
C THR A 114 4.82 -5.91 -2.77
N LEU A 115 5.21 -6.10 -1.50
CA LEU A 115 5.95 -7.27 -1.04
C LEU A 115 5.15 -8.57 -1.25
N GLN A 116 3.85 -8.55 -0.95
CA GLN A 116 2.96 -9.68 -1.20
C GLN A 116 2.89 -10.03 -2.69
N LEU A 117 2.82 -9.02 -3.58
CA LEU A 117 2.83 -9.24 -5.02
C LEU A 117 4.15 -9.84 -5.49
N VAL A 118 5.30 -9.27 -5.07
CA VAL A 118 6.63 -9.75 -5.46
C VAL A 118 6.82 -11.21 -5.06
N ILE A 119 6.47 -11.57 -3.82
CA ILE A 119 6.56 -12.96 -3.36
C ILE A 119 5.60 -13.85 -4.17
N GLY A 120 4.36 -13.41 -4.35
CA GLY A 120 3.34 -14.17 -5.07
C GLY A 120 3.74 -14.45 -6.51
N ASP A 121 4.25 -13.45 -7.22
CA ASP A 121 4.66 -13.57 -8.63
C ASP A 121 5.97 -14.36 -8.77
N GLY A 122 6.93 -14.14 -7.87
CA GLY A 122 8.15 -14.96 -7.81
C GLY A 122 7.85 -16.45 -7.59
N LEU A 123 6.90 -16.78 -6.71
CA LEU A 123 6.48 -18.17 -6.51
C LEU A 123 5.78 -18.78 -7.72
N LYS A 124 5.00 -17.99 -8.49
CA LYS A 124 4.38 -18.43 -9.75
C LYS A 124 5.41 -18.64 -10.86
N GLU A 125 6.50 -17.89 -10.87
CA GLU A 125 7.55 -18.04 -11.88
C GLU A 125 8.49 -19.19 -11.58
N ALA A 126 8.66 -19.53 -10.30
CA ALA A 126 9.42 -20.68 -9.84
C ALA A 126 8.76 -22.02 -10.28
N ARG A 127 9.05 -22.45 -11.52
CA ARG A 127 8.48 -23.64 -12.16
C ARG A 127 8.60 -24.92 -11.33
N VAL A 128 9.64 -25.02 -10.51
CA VAL A 128 9.93 -26.18 -9.65
C VAL A 128 8.84 -26.41 -8.59
N ILE A 129 8.23 -25.35 -8.06
CA ILE A 129 7.26 -25.43 -6.97
C ILE A 129 5.79 -25.34 -7.43
N ASN A 130 5.53 -24.85 -8.65
CA ASN A 130 4.18 -24.70 -9.18
C ASN A 130 3.36 -25.99 -9.19
N ALA A 131 3.97 -27.11 -9.60
CA ALA A 131 3.29 -28.39 -9.63
C ALA A 131 2.87 -28.85 -8.22
N THR A 132 3.74 -28.66 -7.23
CA THR A 132 3.46 -28.95 -5.82
C THR A 132 2.39 -28.01 -5.28
N MET A 133 2.50 -26.71 -5.53
CA MET A 133 1.52 -25.71 -5.09
C MET A 133 0.13 -26.01 -5.66
N SER A 134 0.02 -26.40 -6.93
CA SER A 134 -1.24 -26.80 -7.54
C SER A 134 -1.87 -28.03 -6.86
N LYS A 135 -1.06 -29.04 -6.49
CA LYS A 135 -1.54 -30.20 -5.73
C LYS A 135 -2.00 -29.82 -4.33
N VAL A 136 -1.27 -28.97 -3.64
CA VAL A 136 -1.64 -28.46 -2.30
C VAL A 136 -2.93 -27.65 -2.37
N SER A 137 -3.08 -26.76 -3.37
CA SER A 137 -4.32 -26.02 -3.57
C SER A 137 -5.51 -26.95 -3.80
N LYS A 138 -5.36 -27.99 -4.62
CA LYS A 138 -6.41 -29.01 -4.82
C LYS A 138 -6.75 -29.75 -3.54
N LEU A 139 -5.75 -30.13 -2.75
CA LEU A 139 -5.96 -30.77 -1.44
C LEU A 139 -6.73 -29.84 -0.50
N CYS A 140 -6.34 -28.56 -0.42
CA CYS A 140 -7.02 -27.56 0.38
C CYS A 140 -8.48 -27.37 -0.07
N THR A 141 -8.72 -27.32 -1.38
CA THR A 141 -10.08 -27.30 -1.94
C THR A 141 -10.88 -28.53 -1.50
N LEU A 142 -10.32 -29.74 -1.60
CA LEU A 142 -11.00 -30.98 -1.19
C LEU A 142 -11.31 -30.99 0.31
N LEU A 143 -10.40 -30.52 1.16
CA LEU A 143 -10.62 -30.41 2.60
C LEU A 143 -11.72 -29.39 2.94
N HIS A 144 -11.81 -28.30 2.19
CA HIS A 144 -12.82 -27.28 2.41
C HIS A 144 -14.20 -27.70 1.85
N THR A 145 -14.25 -28.45 0.75
CA THR A 145 -15.51 -28.81 0.07
C THR A 145 -16.08 -30.16 0.47
N SER A 146 -15.27 -31.09 1.01
CA SER A 146 -15.72 -32.44 1.40
C SER A 146 -15.53 -32.69 2.89
N CYS A 147 -16.65 -32.77 3.62
CA CYS A 147 -16.66 -33.07 5.06
C CYS A 147 -16.10 -34.47 5.35
N VAL A 148 -16.47 -35.47 4.53
CA VAL A 148 -16.00 -36.86 4.66
C VAL A 148 -14.48 -36.96 4.48
N PHE A 149 -13.94 -36.23 3.51
CA PHE A 149 -12.49 -36.23 3.26
C PHE A 149 -11.75 -35.50 4.39
N ARG A 150 -12.28 -34.38 4.88
CA ARG A 150 -11.72 -33.64 6.03
C ARG A 150 -11.66 -34.51 7.28
N GLU A 151 -12.75 -35.16 7.66
CA GLU A 151 -12.81 -36.02 8.84
C GLU A 151 -11.84 -37.20 8.74
N ALA A 152 -11.75 -37.86 7.58
CA ALA A 152 -10.80 -38.95 7.36
C ALA A 152 -9.34 -38.49 7.38
N PHE A 153 -9.07 -37.29 6.87
CA PHE A 153 -7.73 -36.68 6.87
C PHE A 153 -7.30 -36.29 8.30
N GLU A 154 -8.15 -35.60 9.06
CA GLU A 154 -7.90 -35.23 10.46
C GLU A 154 -7.65 -36.47 11.32
N LYS A 155 -8.49 -37.50 11.19
CA LYS A 155 -8.33 -38.76 11.92
C LYS A 155 -6.98 -39.46 11.66
N LYS A 156 -6.36 -39.22 10.50
CA LYS A 156 -5.09 -39.86 10.11
C LYS A 156 -3.86 -39.02 10.40
N MET A 157 -4.00 -37.69 10.50
CA MET A 157 -2.89 -36.76 10.77
C MET A 157 -2.73 -36.42 12.25
N TRP A 158 -3.79 -36.55 13.06
CA TRP A 158 -3.79 -36.26 14.51
C TRP A 158 -3.74 -37.50 15.41
N THR A 159 -3.48 -38.68 14.83
CA THR A 159 -3.11 -39.92 15.55
C THR A 159 -1.64 -40.22 15.34
#